data_AF-F8CP05-F1
#
_entry.id   AF-F8CP05-F1
#
_cell.length_a   1.000
_cell.length_b   1.000
_cell.length_c   1.000
_cell.angle_alpha   90.00
_cell.angle_beta   90.00
_cell.angle_gamma   90.00
#
_symmetry.space_group_name_H-M   'P 1'
#
loop_
_entity.id
_entity.type
_entity.pdbx_description
1 polymer ?
#
loop_
_entity_poly.entity_id
_entity_poly.type
_entity_poly.pdbx_seq_one_letter_code
_entity_poly.pdbx_strand_id
1 'polypeptide(L)'
;MPDSAKLVRSTQALGGMREVLRSVLGKVEEARRTRDVVKLNCANEKLTQIKGLLRISEQADVSLQEAVSRQEASSSEHEYTKVMIAQQKVTQLRGEAEECIGQLAFRTDENLFVEVEEPNNLPGGDPSRPLAPDLLLVRPPPASPVR
;
A
#
# COMPACT_ATOMS: atom_id res chain seq x y z
N MET A 1 -12.00 -12.46 -28.42
CA MET A 1 -13.02 -11.56 -27.83
C MET A 1 -13.50 -10.62 -28.94
N PRO A 2 -14.82 -10.37 -29.11
CA PRO A 2 -15.32 -9.50 -30.17
C PRO A 2 -14.81 -8.05 -30.02
N ASP A 3 -14.59 -7.36 -31.14
CA ASP A 3 -14.02 -6.01 -31.16
C ASP A 3 -14.90 -4.97 -30.45
N SER A 4 -16.22 -5.07 -30.61
CA SER A 4 -17.18 -4.24 -29.87
C SER A 4 -17.02 -4.39 -28.36
N ALA A 5 -16.78 -5.61 -27.89
CA ALA A 5 -16.54 -5.86 -26.48
C ALA A 5 -15.17 -5.31 -26.02
N LYS A 6 -14.13 -5.37 -26.88
CA LYS A 6 -12.80 -4.82 -26.57
C LYS A 6 -12.90 -3.31 -26.32
N LEU A 7 -13.62 -2.58 -27.17
CA LEU A 7 -13.84 -1.14 -27.02
C LEU A 7 -14.54 -0.78 -25.71
N VAL A 8 -15.64 -1.48 -25.39
CA VAL A 8 -16.39 -1.26 -24.14
C VAL A 8 -15.50 -1.50 -22.92
N ARG A 9 -14.76 -2.61 -22.89
CA ARG A 9 -13.84 -2.92 -21.77
C ARG A 9 -12.69 -1.92 -21.68
N SER A 10 -12.13 -1.49 -22.81
CA SER A 10 -11.05 -0.50 -22.84
C SER A 10 -11.51 0.83 -22.24
N THR A 11 -12.69 1.31 -22.65
CA THR A 11 -13.29 2.53 -22.09
C THR A 11 -13.57 2.40 -20.59
N GLN A 12 -14.09 1.25 -20.14
CA GLN A 12 -14.30 0.97 -18.72
C GLN A 12 -12.97 0.97 -17.94
N ALA A 13 -11.92 0.37 -18.50
CA ALA A 13 -10.59 0.36 -17.89
C ALA A 13 -10.02 1.78 -17.73
N LEU A 14 -10.14 2.63 -18.75
CA LEU A 14 -9.77 4.05 -18.66
C LEU A 14 -10.53 4.77 -17.56
N GLY A 15 -11.84 4.52 -17.44
CA GLY A 15 -12.68 5.06 -16.36
C GLY A 15 -12.12 4.68 -14.98
N GLY A 16 -11.86 3.40 -14.75
CA GLY A 16 -11.28 2.92 -13.50
C GLY A 16 -9.90 3.52 -13.20
N MET A 17 -9.01 3.62 -14.20
CA MET A 17 -7.69 4.24 -14.01
C MET A 17 -7.78 5.72 -13.64
N ARG A 18 -8.75 6.47 -14.19
CA ARG A 18 -9.01 7.86 -13.82
C ARG A 18 -9.51 7.99 -12.38
N GLU A 19 -10.32 7.05 -11.91
CA GLU A 19 -10.75 7.01 -10.51
C GLU A 19 -9.57 6.75 -9.56
N VAL A 20 -8.71 5.79 -9.91
CA VAL A 20 -7.46 5.54 -9.16
C VAL A 20 -6.60 6.79 -9.10
N LEU A 21 -6.41 7.48 -10.22
CA LEU A 21 -5.66 8.73 -10.29
C LEU A 21 -6.21 9.78 -9.31
N ARG A 22 -7.53 9.99 -9.28
CA ARG A 22 -8.18 10.92 -8.35
C ARG A 22 -8.00 10.51 -6.89
N SER A 23 -8.11 9.22 -6.60
CA SER A 23 -7.89 8.68 -5.24
C SER A 23 -6.46 8.95 -4.77
N VAL A 24 -5.45 8.65 -5.59
CA VAL A 24 -4.03 8.88 -5.26
C VAL A 24 -3.70 10.38 -5.17
N LEU A 25 -4.35 11.24 -5.97
CA LEU A 25 -4.25 12.69 -5.80
C LEU A 25 -4.74 13.15 -4.42
N GLY A 26 -5.87 12.63 -3.94
CA GLY A 26 -6.38 12.95 -2.61
C GLY A 26 -5.38 12.60 -1.50
N LYS A 27 -4.69 11.47 -1.65
CA LYS A 27 -3.63 10.99 -0.76
C LYS A 27 -2.39 11.89 -0.75
N VAL A 28 -1.96 12.36 -1.93
CA VAL A 28 -0.89 13.35 -2.05
C VAL A 28 -1.25 14.64 -1.31
N GLU A 29 -2.48 15.12 -1.45
CA GLU A 29 -2.94 16.32 -0.74
C GLU A 29 -3.02 16.11 0.78
N GLU A 30 -3.40 14.91 1.24
CA GLU A 30 -3.36 14.54 2.65
C GLU A 30 -1.93 14.60 3.20
N ALA A 31 -0.98 13.92 2.56
CA ALA A 31 0.43 13.92 2.95
C ALA A 31 1.04 15.33 2.93
N ARG A 32 0.62 16.16 1.96
CA ARG A 32 1.02 17.57 1.87
C ARG A 32 0.51 18.38 3.07
N ARG A 33 -0.73 18.14 3.53
CA ARG A 33 -1.31 18.81 4.70
C ARG A 33 -0.63 18.40 6.01
N THR A 34 -0.28 17.12 6.16
CA THR A 34 0.41 16.62 7.36
C THR A 34 1.92 16.92 7.36
N ARG A 35 2.45 17.53 6.28
CA ARG A 35 3.87 17.86 6.09
C ARG A 35 4.79 16.65 6.22
N ASP A 36 4.28 15.48 5.89
CA ASP A 36 5.06 14.24 5.90
C ASP A 36 5.76 14.10 4.54
N VAL A 37 7.03 14.49 4.49
CA VAL A 37 7.83 14.49 3.25
C VAL A 37 8.04 13.07 2.71
N VAL A 38 8.12 12.07 3.59
CA VAL A 38 8.32 10.68 3.19
C VAL A 38 7.08 10.16 2.49
N LYS A 39 5.90 10.33 3.10
CA LYS A 39 4.61 9.95 2.50
C LYS A 39 4.35 10.71 1.21
N LEU A 40 4.65 12.01 1.19
CA LEU A 40 4.46 12.87 0.03
C LEU A 40 5.29 12.40 -1.16
N ASN A 41 6.57 12.09 -0.95
CA ASN A 41 7.45 11.61 -2.01
C ASN A 41 7.01 10.24 -2.54
N CYS A 42 6.68 9.30 -1.65
CA CYS A 42 6.17 7.98 -2.03
C CYS A 42 4.90 8.10 -2.87
N ALA A 43 3.90 8.86 -2.40
CA ALA A 43 2.64 9.06 -3.10
C ALA A 43 2.82 9.80 -4.45
N ASN A 44 3.72 10.78 -4.52
CA ASN A 44 4.05 11.49 -5.77
C ASN A 44 4.72 10.58 -6.82
N GLU A 45 5.60 9.67 -6.39
CA GLU A 45 6.22 8.70 -7.28
C GLU A 45 5.15 7.81 -7.93
N LYS A 46 4.25 7.22 -7.13
CA LYS A 46 3.16 6.38 -7.64
C LYS A 46 2.18 7.17 -8.51
N LEU A 47 1.84 8.40 -8.10
CA LEU A 47 1.00 9.29 -8.88
C LEU A 47 1.58 9.55 -10.28
N THR A 48 2.88 9.80 -10.36
CA THR A 48 3.57 10.07 -11.64
C THR A 48 3.53 8.84 -12.55
N GLN A 49 3.75 7.64 -11.98
CA GLN A 49 3.64 6.38 -12.73
C GLN A 49 2.21 6.15 -13.24
N ILE A 50 1.18 6.38 -12.41
CA ILE A 50 -0.23 6.25 -12.81
C ILE A 50 -0.56 7.21 -13.95
N LYS A 51 -0.12 8.46 -13.89
CA LYS A 51 -0.32 9.44 -14.98
C LYS A 51 0.30 8.98 -16.30
N GLY A 52 1.52 8.43 -16.24
CA GLY A 52 2.20 7.90 -17.41
C GLY A 52 1.44 6.73 -18.05
N LEU A 53 1.01 5.76 -17.24
CA LEU A 53 0.24 4.61 -17.70
C LEU A 53 -1.13 5.00 -18.25
N LEU A 54 -1.80 5.98 -17.63
CA LEU A 54 -3.09 6.47 -18.12
C LEU A 54 -2.92 7.11 -19.51
N ARG A 55 -1.89 7.94 -19.72
CA ARG A 55 -1.60 8.54 -21.03
C ARG A 55 -1.32 7.48 -22.10
N ILE A 56 -0.54 6.46 -21.78
CA ILE A 56 -0.28 5.33 -22.68
C ILE A 56 -1.58 4.61 -23.04
N SER A 57 -2.44 4.38 -22.04
CA SER A 57 -3.72 3.70 -22.22
C SER A 57 -4.69 4.52 -23.07
N GLU A 58 -4.76 5.83 -22.87
CA GLU A 58 -5.60 6.72 -23.67
C GLU A 58 -5.15 6.72 -25.13
N GLN A 59 -3.84 6.74 -25.38
CA GLN A 59 -3.31 6.62 -26.74
C GLN A 59 -3.61 5.24 -27.36
N ALA A 60 -3.47 4.16 -26.59
CA ALA A 60 -3.77 2.81 -27.05
C ALA A 60 -5.27 2.62 -27.32
N ASP A 61 -6.16 3.24 -26.55
CA ASP A 61 -7.61 3.20 -26.78
C ASP A 61 -7.99 3.89 -28.10
N VAL A 62 -7.38 5.03 -28.41
CA VAL A 62 -7.57 5.69 -29.72
C VAL A 62 -7.07 4.79 -30.86
N SER A 63 -5.86 4.23 -30.73
CA SER A 63 -5.31 3.30 -31.74
C SER A 63 -6.16 2.03 -31.87
N LEU A 64 -6.77 1.54 -30.78
CA LEU A 64 -7.69 0.42 -30.79
C LEU A 64 -8.95 0.75 -31.58
N GLN A 65 -9.56 1.93 -31.37
CA GLN A 65 -10.72 2.38 -32.14
C GLN A 65 -10.42 2.46 -33.63
N GLU A 66 -9.25 2.98 -34.00
CA GLU A 66 -8.79 3.04 -35.38
C GLU A 66 -8.59 1.64 -35.99
N ALA A 67 -7.90 0.74 -35.28
CA ALA A 67 -7.66 -0.63 -35.73
C ALA A 67 -8.96 -1.42 -35.93
N VAL A 68 -9.92 -1.28 -35.01
CA VAL A 68 -11.26 -1.89 -35.14
C VAL A 68 -11.99 -1.32 -36.36
N SER A 69 -11.93 -0.01 -36.58
CA SER A 69 -12.55 0.64 -37.74
C SER A 69 -11.95 0.17 -39.07
N ARG A 70 -10.66 -0.19 -39.07
CA ARG A 70 -9.93 -0.73 -40.23
C ARG A 70 -9.99 -2.25 -40.33
N GLN A 71 -10.68 -2.93 -39.42
CA GLN A 71 -10.77 -4.40 -39.35
C GLN A 71 -9.39 -5.09 -39.20
N GLU A 72 -8.44 -4.40 -38.56
CA GLU A 72 -7.08 -4.89 -38.32
C GLU A 72 -7.03 -5.70 -37.02
N ALA A 73 -7.41 -6.99 -37.09
CA ALA A 73 -7.55 -7.85 -35.91
C ALA A 73 -6.29 -7.89 -35.02
N SER A 74 -5.11 -8.12 -35.59
CA SER A 74 -3.84 -8.19 -34.85
C SER A 74 -3.51 -6.87 -34.13
N SER A 75 -3.69 -5.74 -34.83
CA SER A 75 -3.49 -4.40 -34.26
C SER A 75 -4.47 -4.13 -33.12
N SER A 76 -5.75 -4.46 -33.31
CA SER A 76 -6.77 -4.31 -32.26
C SER A 76 -6.46 -5.16 -31.01
N GLU A 77 -5.92 -6.37 -31.17
CA GLU A 77 -5.56 -7.22 -30.04
C GLU A 77 -4.36 -6.67 -29.28
N HIS A 78 -3.35 -6.17 -30.02
CA HIS A 78 -2.17 -5.57 -29.43
C HIS A 78 -2.50 -4.31 -28.60
N GLU A 79 -3.27 -3.39 -29.16
CA GLU A 79 -3.66 -2.16 -28.47
C GLU A 79 -4.57 -2.44 -27.26
N TYR A 80 -5.53 -3.36 -27.40
CA TYR A 80 -6.34 -3.80 -26.28
C TYR A 80 -5.48 -4.39 -25.14
N THR A 81 -4.48 -5.22 -25.48
CA THR A 81 -3.59 -5.83 -24.50
C THR A 81 -2.80 -4.77 -23.72
N LYS A 82 -2.31 -3.72 -24.38
CA LYS A 82 -1.62 -2.60 -23.69
C LYS A 82 -2.51 -1.96 -22.64
N VAL A 83 -3.78 -1.67 -22.97
CA VAL A 83 -4.73 -1.06 -22.03
C VAL A 83 -4.96 -1.96 -20.82
N MET A 84 -5.13 -3.27 -21.04
CA MET A 84 -5.35 -4.21 -19.94
C MET A 84 -4.13 -4.36 -19.02
N ILE A 85 -2.91 -4.40 -19.58
CA ILE A 85 -1.66 -4.44 -18.80
C ILE A 85 -1.53 -3.16 -17.97
N ALA A 86 -1.79 -2.00 -18.58
CA ALA A 86 -1.72 -0.72 -17.89
C ALA A 86 -2.76 -0.63 -16.75
N GLN A 87 -3.99 -1.13 -16.97
CA GLN A 87 -5.02 -1.20 -15.93
C GLN A 87 -4.58 -2.05 -14.73
N GLN A 88 -4.01 -3.22 -14.98
CA GLN A 88 -3.48 -4.08 -13.92
C GLN A 88 -2.37 -3.36 -13.13
N LYS A 89 -1.44 -2.70 -13.84
CA LYS A 89 -0.35 -1.95 -13.23
C LYS A 89 -0.86 -0.75 -12.42
N VAL A 90 -1.86 -0.02 -12.90
CA VAL A 90 -2.49 1.09 -12.16
C VAL A 90 -3.21 0.58 -10.91
N THR A 91 -3.85 -0.59 -10.98
CA THR A 91 -4.48 -1.22 -9.81
C THR A 91 -3.46 -1.62 -8.75
N GLN A 92 -2.30 -2.14 -9.17
CA GLN A 92 -1.17 -2.40 -8.27
C GLN A 92 -0.66 -1.11 -7.63
N LEU A 93 -0.42 -0.06 -8.43
CA LEU A 93 0.06 1.24 -7.94
C LEU A 93 -0.92 1.91 -6.98
N ARG A 94 -2.23 1.66 -7.11
CA ARG A 94 -3.21 2.08 -6.11
C ARG A 94 -2.90 1.48 -4.75
N GLY A 95 -2.68 0.17 -4.71
CA GLY A 95 -2.31 -0.56 -3.49
C GLY A 95 -1.03 0.01 -2.91
N GLU A 96 0.04 0.11 -3.70
CA GLU A 96 1.32 0.72 -3.29
C GLU A 96 1.14 2.13 -2.71
N ALA A 97 0.26 2.95 -3.30
CA ALA A 97 -0.06 4.28 -2.79
C ALA A 97 -0.87 4.26 -1.47
N GLU A 98 -1.65 3.21 -1.19
CA GLU A 98 -2.29 2.97 0.13
C GLU A 98 -1.25 2.65 1.19
N GLU A 99 -0.23 1.86 0.84
CA GLU A 99 0.87 1.50 1.73
C GLU A 99 1.72 2.73 2.09
N CYS A 100 1.97 3.63 1.12
CA CYS A 100 2.69 4.89 1.35
C CYS A 100 2.11 5.68 2.53
N ILE A 101 0.78 5.69 2.72
CA ILE A 101 0.13 6.47 3.79
C ILE A 101 -0.04 5.67 5.09
N GLY A 102 0.13 4.34 5.04
CA GLY A 102 -0.13 3.43 6.15
C GLY A 102 -1.60 3.01 6.26
N GLN A 103 -2.39 3.15 5.18
CA GLN A 103 -3.81 2.77 5.17
C GLN A 103 -4.03 1.26 5.01
N LEU A 104 -2.98 0.46 4.83
CA LEU A 104 -3.09 -1.00 4.78
C LEU A 104 -3.44 -1.65 6.14
N ALA A 105 -3.26 -0.94 7.26
CA ALA A 105 -3.46 -1.51 8.59
C ALA A 105 -4.94 -1.70 8.99
N PHE A 106 -5.90 -1.14 8.24
CA PHE A 106 -7.32 -1.17 8.62
C PHE A 106 -8.26 -1.41 7.43
N ARG A 107 -8.01 -2.47 6.64
CA ARG A 107 -9.15 -3.32 6.25
C ARG A 107 -9.43 -4.31 7.39
N THR A 108 -9.62 -3.78 8.59
CA THR A 108 -10.41 -4.49 9.58
C THR A 108 -11.83 -4.18 9.19
N ASP A 109 -12.61 -5.18 8.82
CA ASP A 109 -14.05 -5.11 9.04
C ASP A 109 -14.27 -4.47 10.42
N GLU A 110 -15.29 -3.62 10.60
CA GLU A 110 -15.55 -2.84 11.83
C GLU A 110 -15.68 -3.70 13.12
N ASN A 111 -15.43 -5.00 13.04
CA ASN A 111 -15.54 -6.02 14.09
C ASN A 111 -14.24 -6.83 14.33
N LEU A 112 -13.03 -6.30 14.09
CA LEU A 112 -11.81 -7.01 14.52
C LEU A 112 -11.63 -6.88 16.04
N PHE A 113 -12.35 -7.70 16.80
CA PHE A 113 -12.11 -7.91 18.21
C PHE A 113 -11.01 -8.97 18.36
N VAL A 114 -9.90 -8.59 18.99
CA VAL A 114 -8.88 -9.55 19.44
C VAL A 114 -9.23 -9.90 20.88
N GLU A 115 -9.81 -11.08 21.07
CA GLU A 115 -10.06 -11.62 22.40
C GLU A 115 -8.72 -12.14 22.94
N VAL A 116 -8.17 -11.45 23.94
CA VAL A 116 -6.90 -11.83 24.57
C VAL A 116 -7.23 -12.78 25.72
N GLU A 117 -6.97 -14.07 25.52
CA GLU A 117 -7.06 -15.08 26.57
C GLU A 117 -5.73 -15.12 27.33
N GLU A 118 -5.73 -14.62 28.57
CA GLU A 118 -4.56 -14.66 29.44
C GLU A 118 -4.39 -16.09 30.01
N PRO A 119 -3.24 -16.76 29.79
CA PRO A 119 -3.01 -18.08 30.37
C PRO A 119 -2.98 -18.02 31.90
N ASN A 120 -3.63 -18.96 32.58
CA ASN A 120 -3.68 -19.03 34.05
C ASN A 120 -2.30 -19.23 34.74
N ASN A 121 -1.23 -19.46 33.97
CA ASN A 121 0.12 -19.73 34.45
C ASN A 121 1.12 -18.60 34.17
N LEU A 122 0.65 -17.36 33.99
CA LEU A 122 1.56 -16.22 33.91
C LEU A 122 2.27 -16.01 35.27
N PRO A 123 3.60 -15.83 35.27
CA PRO A 123 4.31 -15.46 36.50
C PRO A 123 3.74 -14.12 36.99
N GLY A 124 3.13 -14.12 38.17
CA GLY A 124 2.53 -12.91 38.74
C GLY A 124 3.58 -11.80 38.91
N GLY A 125 3.21 -10.57 38.54
CA GLY A 125 4.06 -9.39 38.64
C GLY A 125 3.98 -8.51 37.40
N ASP A 126 4.27 -7.22 37.56
CA ASP A 126 4.37 -6.28 36.44
C ASP A 126 5.78 -6.41 35.83
N PRO A 127 5.91 -6.92 34.58
CA PRO A 127 7.22 -7.08 33.94
C PRO A 127 7.93 -5.75 33.66
N SER A 128 7.24 -4.62 33.72
CA SER A 128 7.85 -3.28 33.65
C SER A 128 8.50 -2.85 34.98
N ARG A 129 8.30 -3.61 36.06
CA ARG A 129 8.80 -3.33 37.41
C ARG A 129 9.50 -4.55 37.99
N PRO A 130 10.72 -4.88 37.52
CA PRO A 130 11.49 -5.97 38.08
C PRO A 130 11.78 -5.72 39.57
N LEU A 131 11.73 -6.77 40.40
CA LEU A 131 12.18 -6.67 41.78
C LEU A 131 13.67 -6.31 41.81
N ALA A 132 14.03 -5.39 42.71
CA ALA A 132 15.43 -5.08 42.95
C ALA A 132 16.16 -6.35 43.41
N PRO A 133 17.37 -6.62 42.91
CA PRO A 133 18.16 -7.77 43.35
C PRO A 133 18.44 -7.66 44.85
N ASP A 134 18.36 -8.79 45.56
CA ASP A 134 18.72 -8.85 46.97
C ASP A 134 20.16 -8.38 47.15
N LEU A 135 20.35 -7.36 48.00
CA LEU A 135 21.67 -6.90 48.37
C LEU A 135 22.34 -8.00 49.19
N LEU A 136 23.20 -8.79 48.55
CA LEU A 136 24.12 -9.67 49.25
C LEU A 136 25.06 -8.81 50.08
N LEU A 137 24.70 -8.59 51.34
CA LEU A 137 25.48 -7.84 52.31
C LEU A 137 26.63 -8.75 52.78
N VAL A 138 27.60 -8.98 51.89
CA VAL A 138 28.85 -9.67 52.23
C VAL A 138 29.65 -8.72 53.10
N ARG A 139 29.58 -8.90 54.42
CA ARG A 139 30.51 -8.26 55.33
C ARG A 139 31.91 -8.82 55.05
N PRO A 140 32.91 -7.99 54.71
CA PRO A 140 34.28 -8.45 54.63
C PRO A 140 34.70 -9.01 56.01
N PRO A 141 35.63 -9.99 56.04
CA PRO A 141 36.13 -10.52 57.30
C PRO A 141 36.72 -9.39 58.15
N PRO A 142 36.63 -9.47 59.49
CA PRO A 142 37.21 -8.46 60.36
C PRO A 142 38.72 -8.36 60.07
N ALA A 143 39.20 -7.13 59.87
CA ALA A 143 40.63 -6.88 59.79
C ALA A 143 41.25 -7.29 61.15
N SER A 144 42.10 -8.32 61.12
CA SER A 144 42.81 -8.86 62.28
C SER A 144 43.59 -7.76 63.03
N PRO A 145 43.83 -7.92 64.34
CA PRO A 145 44.24 -6.82 65.21
C PRO A 145 45.69 -6.39 64.97
N VAL A 146 45.93 -5.11 65.23
CA VAL A 146 47.27 -4.51 65.28
C VAL A 146 48.03 -5.08 66.49
N ARG A 147 49.12 -5.80 66.24
CA ARG A 147 50.26 -5.87 67.16
C ARG A 147 51.55 -6.17 66.42
#